data_AF-A0A7X8WZ63-F1
#
_entry.id   AF-A0A7X8WZ63-F1
#
_cell.length_a   1.000
_cell.length_b   1.000
_cell.length_c   1.000
_cell.angle_alpha   90.00
_cell.angle_beta   90.00
_cell.angle_gamma   90.00
#
_symmetry.space_group_name_H-M   'P 1'
#
loop_
_entity.id
_entity.type
_entity.pdbx_description
1 polymer ?
#
loop_
_entity_poly.entity_id
_entity_poly.type
_entity_poly.pdbx_seq_one_letter_code
_entity_poly.pdbx_strand_id
1 'polypeptide(L)'
;MQISVIKENNIEIAIVKSEHILIRDVQSALDFFATVDYETGCCRMIINKSLVCEEFFDLSTKIAGEILQKFINYQKKIAIIGDFSIYKSKSLQDFIYECNKGKDIFFLPNEKQAIEKLSMN
;
A
#
# COMPACT_ATOMS: atom_id res chain seq x y z
N MET A 1 -0.48 -13.91 -8.60
CA MET A 1 -0.46 -12.43 -8.59
C MET A 1 -0.79 -11.95 -9.99
N GLN A 2 -1.61 -10.93 -10.14
CA GLN A 2 -1.92 -10.27 -11.41
C GLN A 2 -1.66 -8.77 -11.25
N ILE A 3 -0.94 -8.17 -12.20
CA ILE A 3 -0.63 -6.74 -12.20
C ILE A 3 -1.25 -6.11 -13.46
N SER A 4 -1.96 -5.00 -13.27
CA SER A 4 -2.39 -4.12 -14.36
C SER A 4 -1.84 -2.73 -14.14
N VAL A 5 -1.34 -2.10 -15.19
CA VAL A 5 -0.82 -0.73 -15.14
C VAL A 5 -1.85 0.23 -15.71
N ILE A 6 -2.06 1.33 -15.00
CA ILE A 6 -2.82 2.47 -15.51
C ILE A 6 -1.91 3.69 -15.57
N LYS A 7 -2.34 4.71 -16.33
CA LYS A 7 -1.65 5.99 -16.40
C LYS A 7 -2.62 7.13 -16.11
N GLU A 8 -2.34 7.89 -15.06
CA GLU A 8 -3.12 9.06 -14.64
C GLU A 8 -2.15 10.22 -14.40
N ASN A 9 -2.43 11.42 -14.92
CA ASN A 9 -1.54 12.59 -14.80
C ASN A 9 -0.07 12.32 -15.20
N ASN A 10 0.14 11.54 -16.26
CA ASN A 10 1.45 11.06 -16.73
C ASN A 10 2.23 10.18 -15.75
N ILE A 11 1.59 9.69 -14.69
CA ILE A 11 2.16 8.78 -13.70
C ILE A 11 1.59 7.38 -13.92
N GLU A 12 2.49 6.41 -14.01
CA GLU A 12 2.13 5.00 -14.09
C GLU A 12 1.92 4.42 -12.68
N ILE A 13 0.81 3.70 -12.51
CA ILE A 13 0.40 3.12 -11.23
C ILE A 13 0.04 1.65 -11.46
N ALA A 14 0.69 0.77 -10.70
CA ALA A 14 0.40 -0.65 -10.72
C ALA A 14 -0.75 -0.97 -9.77
N ILE A 15 -1.78 -1.63 -10.26
CA ILE A 15 -2.86 -2.21 -9.46
C ILE A 15 -2.58 -3.71 -9.36
N VAL A 16 -2.41 -4.21 -8.15
CA VAL A 16 -2.07 -5.62 -7.92
C VAL A 16 -3.24 -6.36 -7.28
N LYS A 17 -3.60 -7.50 -7.87
CA LYS A 17 -4.63 -8.41 -7.40
C LYS A 17 -4.05 -9.80 -7.15
N SER A 18 -4.56 -10.48 -6.14
CA SER A 18 -4.12 -11.81 -5.73
C SER A 18 -5.17 -12.46 -4.83
N GLU A 19 -5.30 -13.77 -4.91
CA GLU A 19 -6.11 -14.59 -3.98
C GLU A 19 -5.34 -14.92 -2.67
N HIS A 20 -4.07 -14.55 -2.60
CA HIS A 20 -3.19 -14.82 -1.47
C HIS A 20 -2.60 -13.53 -0.90
N ILE A 21 -2.39 -13.52 0.42
CA ILE A 21 -1.59 -12.50 1.10
C ILE A 21 -0.22 -12.43 0.43
N LEU A 22 0.22 -11.21 0.10
CA LEU A 22 1.52 -10.92 -0.51
C LEU A 22 2.47 -10.28 0.49
N ILE A 23 1.96 -9.44 1.40
CA ILE A 23 2.76 -8.72 2.39
C ILE A 23 2.49 -9.33 3.78
N ARG A 24 3.43 -10.15 4.26
CA ARG A 24 3.38 -10.80 5.59
C ARG A 24 4.35 -10.18 6.59
N ASP A 25 5.48 -9.71 6.07
CA ASP A 25 6.64 -9.24 6.80
C ASP A 25 7.46 -8.30 5.90
N VAL A 26 8.61 -7.85 6.42
CA VAL A 26 9.52 -6.97 5.68
C VAL A 26 10.05 -7.63 4.40
N GLN A 27 10.43 -8.91 4.42
CA GLN A 27 11.02 -9.56 3.26
C GLN A 27 10.00 -9.70 2.13
N SER A 28 8.80 -10.18 2.44
CA SER A 28 7.71 -10.30 1.47
C SER A 28 7.25 -8.94 0.92
N ALA A 29 7.35 -7.86 1.71
CA ALA A 29 7.13 -6.51 1.19
C ALA A 29 8.20 -6.07 0.17
N LEU A 30 9.49 -6.35 0.46
CA LEU A 30 10.60 -6.09 -0.46
C LEU A 30 10.42 -6.88 -1.76
N ASP A 31 10.13 -8.18 -1.65
CA ASP A 31 9.91 -9.07 -2.78
C ASP A 31 8.71 -8.61 -3.63
N PHE A 32 7.63 -8.18 -2.96
CA PHE A 32 6.43 -7.66 -3.62
C PHE A 32 6.75 -6.45 -4.50
N PHE A 33 7.32 -5.38 -3.94
CA PHE A 33 7.53 -4.18 -4.73
C PHE A 33 8.66 -4.37 -5.75
N ALA A 34 9.64 -5.25 -5.48
CA ALA A 34 10.68 -5.58 -6.44
C ALA A 34 10.11 -6.30 -7.66
N THR A 35 9.17 -7.22 -7.44
CA THR A 35 8.48 -7.92 -8.53
C THR A 35 7.63 -6.94 -9.35
N VAL A 36 6.87 -6.05 -8.70
CA VAL A 36 6.10 -5.02 -9.42
C VAL A 36 7.01 -4.11 -10.23
N ASP A 37 8.11 -3.65 -9.64
CA ASP A 37 9.09 -2.79 -10.31
C ASP A 37 9.74 -3.49 -11.51
N TYR A 38 10.11 -4.77 -11.36
CA TYR A 38 10.69 -5.57 -12.44
C TYR A 38 9.70 -5.79 -13.60
N GLU A 39 8.44 -6.11 -13.29
CA GLU A 39 7.43 -6.43 -14.31
C GLU A 39 6.86 -5.18 -15.01
N THR A 40 6.84 -4.03 -14.32
CA THR A 40 6.08 -2.86 -14.80
C THR A 40 6.85 -1.55 -14.80
N GLY A 41 7.99 -1.46 -14.11
CA GLY A 41 8.70 -0.20 -13.85
C GLY A 41 7.94 0.77 -12.93
N CYS A 42 6.80 0.38 -12.37
CA CYS A 42 5.98 1.26 -11.54
C CYS A 42 6.58 1.44 -10.14
N CYS A 43 6.74 2.69 -9.72
CA CYS A 43 7.07 3.05 -8.34
C CYS A 43 5.84 3.30 -7.46
N ARG A 44 4.63 3.30 -8.02
CA ARG A 44 3.37 3.58 -7.31
C ARG A 44 2.44 2.38 -7.43
N MET A 45 1.91 1.93 -6.30
CA MET A 45 1.21 0.64 -6.20
C MET A 45 -0.12 0.77 -5.46
N ILE A 46 -1.15 0.06 -5.94
CA ILE A 46 -2.44 -0.08 -5.28
C ILE A 46 -2.66 -1.56 -4.97
N ILE A 47 -2.96 -1.88 -3.71
CA ILE A 47 -3.31 -3.23 -3.27
C ILE A 47 -4.56 -3.21 -2.39
N ASN A 48 -5.36 -4.28 -2.40
CA ASN A 48 -6.43 -4.44 -1.41
C ASN A 48 -5.85 -4.84 -0.05
N LYS A 49 -6.47 -4.41 1.06
CA LYS A 49 -6.05 -4.75 2.43
C LYS A 49 -5.95 -6.27 2.66
N SER A 50 -6.75 -7.06 1.94
CA SER A 50 -6.70 -8.54 1.99
C SER A 50 -5.39 -9.15 1.51
N LEU A 51 -4.54 -8.39 0.80
CA LEU A 51 -3.21 -8.83 0.38
C LEU A 51 -2.15 -8.60 1.47
N VAL A 52 -2.53 -8.00 2.60
CA VAL A 52 -1.67 -7.70 3.75
C VAL A 52 -2.11 -8.54 4.94
N CYS A 53 -1.16 -9.07 5.71
CA CYS A 53 -1.46 -9.81 6.95
C CYS A 53 -2.21 -8.94 7.97
N GLU A 54 -3.05 -9.55 8.81
CA GLU A 54 -3.85 -8.80 9.79
C GLU A 54 -2.97 -8.18 10.90
N GLU A 55 -1.81 -8.78 11.20
CA GLU A 55 -0.80 -8.27 12.14
C GLU A 55 -0.25 -6.90 11.74
N PHE A 56 -0.29 -6.56 10.45
CA PHE A 56 0.03 -5.22 9.97
C PHE A 56 -0.91 -4.16 10.55
N PHE A 57 -2.18 -4.49 10.77
CA PHE A 57 -3.17 -3.55 11.31
C PHE A 57 -3.17 -3.50 12.85
N ASP A 58 -2.39 -4.37 13.51
CA ASP A 58 -2.08 -4.26 14.93
C ASP A 58 -0.73 -3.54 15.11
N LEU A 59 -0.78 -2.24 15.40
CA LEU A 59 0.42 -1.41 15.55
C LEU A 59 1.34 -1.85 16.70
N SER A 60 0.86 -2.67 17.65
CA SER A 60 1.70 -3.18 18.73
C SER A 60 2.76 -4.18 18.24
N THR A 61 2.53 -4.82 17.08
CA THR A 61 3.47 -5.75 16.43
C THR A 61 4.69 -5.04 15.83
N LYS A 62 4.59 -3.72 15.61
CA LYS A 62 5.60 -2.87 14.93
C LYS A 62 5.84 -3.20 13.45
N ILE A 63 5.25 -4.27 12.92
CA ILE A 63 5.43 -4.74 11.54
C ILE A 63 5.04 -3.66 10.52
N ALA A 64 3.94 -2.93 10.77
CA ALA A 64 3.50 -1.84 9.90
C ALA A 64 4.58 -0.80 9.66
N GLY A 65 5.22 -0.34 10.74
CA GLY A 65 6.28 0.67 10.67
C GLY A 65 7.50 0.16 9.91
N GLU A 66 7.92 -1.07 10.19
CA GLU A 66 9.09 -1.70 9.53
C GLU A 66 8.88 -1.87 8.02
N ILE A 67 7.68 -2.31 7.61
CA ILE A 67 7.32 -2.48 6.21
C ILE A 67 7.20 -1.14 5.50
N LEU A 68 6.43 -0.21 6.06
CA LEU A 68 6.17 1.09 5.44
C LEU A 68 7.44 1.94 5.33
N GLN A 69 8.37 1.79 6.27
CA GLN A 69 9.69 2.41 6.16
C GLN A 69 10.46 1.91 4.92
N LYS A 70 10.28 0.65 4.48
CA LYS A 70 10.91 0.18 3.23
C LYS A 70 10.33 0.89 2.01
N PHE A 71 9.02 1.07 1.94
CA PHE A 71 8.43 1.84 0.83
C PHE A 71 9.04 3.24 0.73
N ILE A 72 9.18 3.93 1.87
CA ILE A 72 9.82 5.26 1.92
C ILE A 72 11.31 5.18 1.50
N ASN A 73 12.08 4.28 2.10
CA ASN A 73 13.52 4.16 1.83
C ASN A 73 13.85 3.86 0.36
N TYR A 74 13.00 3.09 -0.30
CA TYR A 74 13.13 2.72 -1.71
C TYR A 74 12.35 3.64 -2.65
N GLN A 75 11.83 4.77 -2.15
CA GLN A 75 11.08 5.77 -2.91
C GLN A 75 9.88 5.19 -3.67
N LYS A 76 9.25 4.17 -3.09
CA LYS A 76 8.02 3.56 -3.58
C LYS A 76 6.82 4.18 -2.84
N LYS A 77 5.72 4.37 -3.57
CA LYS A 77 4.46 4.84 -3.02
C LYS A 77 3.42 3.73 -3.04
N ILE A 78 2.60 3.63 -2.01
CA ILE A 78 1.57 2.59 -1.90
C ILE A 78 0.25 3.14 -1.39
N ALA A 79 -0.85 2.66 -1.98
CA ALA A 79 -2.19 2.81 -1.44
C ALA A 79 -2.77 1.43 -1.12
N ILE A 80 -3.11 1.21 0.14
CA ILE A 80 -3.80 0.01 0.61
C ILE A 80 -5.30 0.37 0.65
N ILE A 81 -6.11 -0.34 -0.14
CA ILE A 81 -7.54 -0.06 -0.28
C ILE A 81 -8.40 -1.07 0.45
N GLY A 82 -9.49 -0.60 1.05
CA GLY A 82 -10.48 -1.46 1.70
C GLY A 82 -11.27 -0.75 2.79
N ASP A 83 -12.10 -1.52 3.50
CA ASP A 83 -12.81 -1.03 4.67
C ASP A 83 -11.94 -1.18 5.93
N PHE A 84 -11.54 -0.05 6.48
CA PHE A 84 -10.77 0.04 7.72
C PHE A 84 -11.65 0.36 8.95
N SER A 85 -12.96 0.58 8.77
CA SER A 85 -13.89 0.88 9.87
C SER A 85 -14.06 -0.30 10.83
N ILE A 86 -13.73 -1.52 10.37
CA ILE A 86 -13.72 -2.74 11.18
C ILE A 86 -12.70 -2.65 12.34
N TYR A 87 -11.65 -1.84 12.18
CA TYR A 87 -10.63 -1.65 13.20
C TYR A 87 -11.06 -0.51 14.15
N LYS A 88 -11.34 -0.89 15.40
CA LYS A 88 -11.78 0.05 16.45
C LYS A 88 -10.63 0.72 17.21
N SER A 89 -9.39 0.37 16.89
CA SER A 89 -8.20 0.92 17.56
C SER A 89 -8.01 2.40 17.20
N LYS A 90 -8.05 3.27 18.21
CA LYS A 90 -7.77 4.70 18.01
C LYS A 90 -6.37 4.94 17.45
N SER A 91 -5.36 4.20 17.92
CA SER A 91 -3.98 4.37 17.43
C SER A 91 -3.86 4.03 15.95
N LEU A 92 -4.55 3.00 15.48
CA LEU A 92 -4.58 2.67 14.05
C LEU A 92 -5.33 3.73 13.24
N GLN A 93 -6.45 4.24 13.76
CA GLN A 93 -7.22 5.30 13.09
C GLN A 93 -6.39 6.60 12.97
N ASP A 94 -5.73 7.01 14.05
CA ASP A 94 -4.84 8.18 14.06
C ASP A 94 -3.66 7.95 13.09
N PHE A 95 -3.07 6.75 13.08
CA PHE A 95 -2.01 6.38 12.16
C PHE A 95 -2.44 6.46 10.68
N ILE A 96 -3.58 5.86 10.33
CA ILE A 96 -4.17 5.90 9.00
C ILE A 96 -4.42 7.35 8.57
N TYR A 97 -4.96 8.17 9.48
CA TYR A 97 -5.26 9.57 9.23
C TYR A 97 -3.98 10.37 8.92
N GLU A 98 -2.91 10.18 9.69
CA GLU A 98 -1.62 10.83 9.44
C GLU A 98 -0.96 10.33 8.13
N CYS A 99 -1.00 9.03 7.83
CA CYS A 99 -0.54 8.51 6.53
C CYS A 99 -1.27 9.19 5.36
N ASN A 100 -2.59 9.31 5.43
CA ASN A 100 -3.41 9.90 4.36
C ASN A 100 -3.18 11.40 4.12
N LYS A 101 -2.56 12.10 5.09
CA LYS A 101 -2.06 13.48 4.95
C LYS A 101 -0.66 13.55 4.35
N GLY A 102 0.08 12.44 4.40
CA GLY A 102 1.40 12.30 3.79
C GLY A 102 1.35 12.22 2.26
N LYS A 103 2.46 11.74 1.68
CA LYS A 103 2.67 11.74 0.22
C LYS A 103 2.91 10.37 -0.39
N ASP A 104 3.25 9.38 0.43
CA ASP A 104 3.81 8.10 -0.04
C ASP A 104 2.96 6.89 0.34
N ILE A 105 2.21 6.97 1.44
CA ILE A 105 1.46 5.84 1.99
C ILE A 105 0.02 6.28 2.20
N PHE A 106 -0.93 5.55 1.64
CA PHE A 106 -2.34 5.86 1.72
C PHE A 106 -3.16 4.63 2.13
N PHE A 107 -4.22 4.88 2.89
CA PHE A 107 -5.23 3.90 3.30
C PHE A 107 -6.60 4.45 2.91
N LEU A 108 -7.19 3.90 1.85
CA LEU A 108 -8.32 4.52 1.16
C LEU A 108 -9.46 3.52 0.94
N PRO A 109 -10.72 3.97 0.82
CA PRO A 109 -11.85 3.05 0.69
C PRO A 109 -11.91 2.30 -0.64
N ASN A 110 -11.30 2.83 -1.71
CA ASN A 110 -11.40 2.25 -3.05
C ASN A 110 -10.26 2.69 -3.99
N GLU A 111 -10.19 1.98 -5.12
CA GLU A 111 -9.22 2.18 -6.18
C GLU A 111 -9.27 3.60 -6.75
N LYS A 112 -10.46 4.17 -6.99
CA LYS A 112 -10.60 5.53 -7.54
C LYS A 112 -9.88 6.58 -6.70
N GLN A 113 -10.13 6.60 -5.39
CA GLN A 113 -9.44 7.53 -4.49
C GLN A 113 -7.94 7.27 -4.41
N ALA A 114 -7.52 6.01 -4.50
CA ALA A 114 -6.11 5.64 -4.54
C ALA A 114 -5.41 6.16 -5.79
N ILE A 115 -6.04 6.07 -6.96
CA ILE A 115 -5.54 6.63 -8.22
C ILE A 115 -5.42 8.15 -8.12
N GLU A 116 -6.46 8.83 -7.61
CA GLU A 116 -6.44 10.28 -7.41
C GLU A 116 -5.27 10.70 -6.52
N LYS A 117 -5.08 10.05 -5.36
CA LYS A 117 -3.98 10.37 -4.44
C LYS A 117 -2.60 10.04 -5.01
N LEU A 118 -2.45 8.89 -5.65
CA LEU A 118 -1.17 8.43 -6.20
C LEU A 118 -0.82 9.07 -7.54
N SER A 119 -1.71 9.84 -8.16
CA SER A 119 -1.41 10.60 -9.39
C SER A 119 -1.00 12.06 -9.12
N MET A 120 -0.91 12.46 -7.85
CA MET A 120 -0.40 13.78 -7.44
C MET A 120 1.11 13.73 -7.25
N ASN A 121 1.81 14.83 -7.58
CA ASN A 121 3.26 14.97 -7.35
C ASN A 121 3.56 15.48 -5.93
#